data_AF-A0A9D4NAM0-F1
#
_entry.id   AF-A0A9D4NAM0-F1
#
_cell.length_a   1.000
_cell.length_b   1.000
_cell.length_c   1.000
_cell.angle_alpha   90.00
_cell.angle_beta   90.00
_cell.angle_gamma   90.00
#
_symmetry.space_group_name_H-M   'P 1'
#
loop_
_entity.id
_entity.type
_entity.pdbx_description
1 polymer ?
#
loop_
_entity_poly.entity_id
_entity_poly.type
_entity_poly.pdbx_seq_one_letter_code
_entity_poly.pdbx_strand_id
1 'polypeptide(L)'
;MQRQRPMPVNAFVELFDQMGPNDQLNLRDLRIKAITLLALCALTRPSDLAPKGKVFKPEDNSSSTIPMSVHDITFEQEGSMTICFHGIKNDINRQGFEVNIPQNGEKHSCDPVKCLKMYIERTQDCRSKECVGLFLTLRAPYHAIAVDTVANILEEAIYRVGLQGQGFTAKSFRPTGATNAVNIGVLP
;
A
#
# COMPACT_ATOMS: atom_id res chain seq x y z
N MET A 1 -11.63 -24.34 -9.60
CA MET A 1 -11.02 -23.24 -8.79
C MET A 1 -12.17 -22.40 -8.25
N GLN A 2 -12.50 -22.49 -6.95
CA GLN A 2 -13.53 -21.60 -6.37
C GLN A 2 -13.01 -20.15 -6.43
N ARG A 3 -13.81 -19.23 -6.98
CA ARG A 3 -13.50 -17.80 -6.93
C ARG A 3 -13.47 -17.39 -5.47
N GLN A 4 -12.34 -16.89 -4.98
CA GLN A 4 -12.30 -16.27 -3.65
C GLN A 4 -13.27 -15.11 -3.64
N ARG A 5 -14.18 -15.10 -2.66
CA ARG A 5 -15.10 -13.99 -2.42
C ARG A 5 -14.27 -12.72 -2.12
N PRO A 6 -14.63 -11.53 -2.63
CA PRO A 6 -13.98 -10.29 -2.21
C PRO A 6 -14.35 -9.97 -0.76
N MET A 7 -13.44 -9.30 -0.04
CA MET A 7 -13.75 -8.80 1.31
C MET A 7 -14.79 -7.66 1.23
N PRO A 8 -15.66 -7.48 2.24
CA PRO A 8 -16.57 -6.35 2.29
C PRO A 8 -15.81 -5.04 2.51
N VAL A 9 -15.63 -4.24 1.45
CA VAL A 9 -14.90 -2.96 1.50
C VAL A 9 -15.49 -1.99 2.54
N ASN A 10 -16.81 -1.99 2.71
CA ASN A 10 -17.49 -1.14 3.70
C ASN A 10 -17.00 -1.37 5.13
N ALA A 11 -16.61 -2.59 5.49
CA ALA A 11 -16.07 -2.87 6.83
C ALA A 11 -14.75 -2.12 7.08
N PHE A 12 -13.92 -1.93 6.05
CA PHE A 12 -12.70 -1.13 6.15
C PHE A 12 -13.02 0.38 6.17
N VAL A 13 -14.01 0.83 5.42
CA VAL A 13 -14.48 2.23 5.47
C VAL A 13 -14.96 2.56 6.88
N GLU A 14 -15.81 1.73 7.47
CA GLU A 14 -16.29 1.88 8.84
C GLU A 14 -15.15 1.89 9.87
N LEU A 15 -14.17 0.99 9.72
CA LEU A 15 -12.97 1.01 10.57
C LEU A 15 -12.22 2.35 10.45
N PHE A 16 -12.00 2.85 9.24
CA PHE A 16 -11.27 4.10 9.03
C PHE A 16 -12.02 5.35 9.49
N ASP A 17 -13.36 5.33 9.43
CA ASP A 17 -14.21 6.34 10.02
C ASP A 17 -14.10 6.33 11.55
N GLN A 18 -14.13 5.14 12.17
CA GLN A 18 -14.00 4.98 13.63
C GLN A 18 -12.60 5.35 14.15
N MET A 19 -11.55 5.08 13.38
CA MET A 19 -10.18 5.47 13.73
C MET A 19 -10.01 7.00 13.78
N GLY A 20 -10.84 7.76 13.06
CA GLY A 20 -10.78 9.21 13.01
C GLY A 20 -9.78 9.77 11.98
N PRO A 21 -9.51 11.09 12.05
CA PRO A 21 -8.70 11.79 11.06
C PRO A 21 -7.20 11.47 11.19
N ASN A 22 -6.48 11.56 10.06
CA ASN A 22 -5.11 11.05 9.94
C ASN A 22 -4.09 11.76 10.85
N ASP A 23 -4.31 13.03 11.15
CA ASP A 23 -3.50 13.87 12.03
C ASP A 23 -3.62 13.46 13.51
N GLN A 24 -4.73 12.84 13.91
CA GLN A 24 -4.98 12.38 15.28
C GLN A 24 -4.52 10.93 15.53
N LEU A 25 -4.21 10.17 14.48
CA LEU A 25 -3.75 8.79 14.64
C LEU A 25 -2.35 8.73 15.26
N ASN A 26 -2.08 7.73 16.08
CA ASN A 26 -0.70 7.38 16.40
C ASN A 26 -0.01 6.78 15.14
N LEU A 27 1.32 6.75 15.13
CA LEU A 27 2.06 6.34 13.94
C LEU A 27 1.81 4.87 13.53
N ARG A 28 1.49 3.99 14.48
CA ARG A 28 1.16 2.59 14.19
C ARG A 28 -0.15 2.50 13.43
N ASP A 29 -1.18 3.17 13.91
CA ASP A 29 -2.50 3.16 13.30
C ASP A 29 -2.52 3.89 11.96
N LEU A 30 -1.80 5.01 11.85
CA LEU A 30 -1.60 5.69 10.57
C LEU A 30 -0.91 4.78 9.55
N ARG A 31 0.09 3.99 9.96
CA ARG A 31 0.77 3.03 9.08
C ARG A 31 -0.16 1.90 8.63
N ILE A 32 -0.97 1.34 9.53
CA ILE A 32 -1.97 0.31 9.18
C ILE A 32 -2.94 0.88 8.14
N LYS A 33 -3.48 2.07 8.40
CA LYS A 33 -4.42 2.76 7.51
C LYS A 33 -3.81 3.02 6.13
N ALA A 34 -2.59 3.58 6.08
CA ALA A 34 -1.90 3.88 4.83
C ALA A 34 -1.61 2.62 4.00
N ILE A 35 -1.08 1.56 4.62
CA ILE A 35 -0.80 0.29 3.92
C ILE A 35 -2.10 -0.35 3.40
N THR A 36 -3.16 -0.33 4.20
CA THR A 36 -4.44 -0.96 3.85
C THR A 36 -5.13 -0.23 2.72
N LEU A 37 -5.23 1.11 2.80
CA LEU A 37 -5.78 1.94 1.73
C LEU A 37 -4.98 1.78 0.44
N LEU A 38 -3.65 1.82 0.52
CA LEU A 38 -2.80 1.63 -0.65
C LEU A 38 -2.96 0.23 -1.28
N ALA A 39 -3.08 -0.82 -0.46
CA ALA A 39 -3.32 -2.18 -0.95
C ALA A 39 -4.66 -2.34 -1.68
N LEU A 40 -5.71 -1.68 -1.19
CA LEU A 40 -7.04 -1.68 -1.81
C LEU A 40 -7.08 -0.84 -3.09
N CYS A 41 -6.48 0.35 -3.09
CA CYS A 41 -6.55 1.30 -4.20
C CYS A 41 -5.57 0.98 -5.34
N ALA A 42 -4.35 0.57 -5.00
CA ALA A 42 -3.32 0.26 -6.00
C ALA A 42 -3.33 -1.21 -6.46
N LEU A 43 -4.24 -2.03 -5.91
CA LEU A 43 -4.37 -3.46 -6.23
C LEU A 43 -3.07 -4.25 -6.00
N THR A 44 -2.33 -3.88 -4.95
CA THR A 44 -0.99 -4.41 -4.69
C THR A 44 -1.01 -5.69 -3.84
N ARG A 45 0.01 -6.53 -4.03
CA ARG A 45 0.35 -7.62 -3.12
C ARG A 45 1.22 -7.08 -1.98
N PRO A 46 1.31 -7.79 -0.84
CA PRO A 46 2.24 -7.43 0.22
C PRO A 46 3.70 -7.29 -0.26
N SER A 47 4.10 -8.09 -1.26
CA SER A 47 5.43 -8.04 -1.86
C SER A 47 5.71 -6.74 -2.61
N ASP A 48 4.67 -6.10 -3.13
CA ASP A 48 4.78 -4.92 -3.99
C ASP A 48 4.97 -3.65 -3.13
N LEU A 49 4.55 -3.70 -1.86
CA LEU A 49 4.71 -2.63 -0.85
C LEU A 49 5.97 -2.78 0.00
N ALA A 50 6.78 -3.79 -0.28
CA ALA A 50 7.96 -4.16 0.49
C ALA A 50 9.21 -4.10 -0.40
N PRO A 51 10.41 -3.98 0.20
CA PRO A 51 11.62 -3.62 -0.54
C PRO A 51 12.28 -4.80 -1.28
N LYS A 52 11.51 -5.56 -2.07
CA LYS A 52 12.00 -6.80 -2.73
C LYS A 52 11.79 -6.87 -4.24
N GLY A 53 11.51 -5.74 -4.91
CA GLY A 53 11.50 -5.69 -6.37
C GLY A 53 12.89 -6.02 -6.90
N LYS A 54 13.08 -7.21 -7.48
CA LYS A 54 14.33 -7.50 -8.20
C LYS A 54 14.23 -6.84 -9.57
N VAL A 55 14.97 -5.75 -9.77
CA VAL A 55 15.14 -5.16 -11.09
C VAL A 55 16.33 -5.83 -11.75
N PHE A 56 16.10 -6.33 -12.97
CA PHE A 56 17.16 -6.89 -13.79
C PHE A 56 17.71 -5.76 -14.65
N LYS A 57 19.03 -5.60 -14.65
CA LYS A 57 19.74 -4.62 -15.46
C LYS A 57 20.33 -5.35 -16.66
N PRO A 58 19.78 -5.17 -17.88
CA PRO A 58 20.27 -5.88 -19.07
C PRO A 58 21.72 -5.53 -19.41
N GLU A 59 22.13 -4.31 -19.07
CA GLU A 59 23.45 -3.75 -19.39
C GLU A 59 24.61 -4.52 -18.74
N ASP A 60 24.42 -5.00 -17.50
CA ASP A 60 25.45 -5.69 -16.72
C ASP A 60 25.05 -7.13 -16.35
N ASN A 61 23.92 -7.62 -16.87
CA ASN A 61 23.33 -8.92 -16.54
C ASN A 61 23.17 -9.14 -15.02
N SER A 62 22.99 -8.06 -14.25
CA SER A 62 22.87 -8.12 -12.80
C SER A 62 21.42 -7.98 -12.35
N SER A 63 21.14 -8.44 -11.12
CA SER A 63 19.86 -8.18 -10.46
C SER A 63 20.10 -7.37 -9.20
N SER A 64 19.50 -6.19 -9.11
CA SER A 64 19.48 -5.38 -7.90
C SER A 64 18.11 -5.43 -7.25
N THR A 65 18.09 -5.46 -5.92
CA THR A 65 16.83 -5.29 -5.19
C THR A 65 16.59 -3.80 -5.02
N ILE A 66 15.54 -3.28 -5.65
CA ILE A 66 15.13 -1.88 -5.48
C ILE A 66 14.03 -1.85 -4.41
N PRO A 67 14.24 -1.16 -3.28
CA PRO A 67 13.20 -0.98 -2.31
C PRO A 67 12.11 -0.08 -2.88
N MET A 68 10.82 -0.40 -2.66
CA MET A 68 9.78 0.60 -2.85
C MET A 68 10.09 1.77 -1.92
N SER A 69 10.28 2.94 -2.51
CA SER A 69 10.83 4.14 -1.90
C SER A 69 9.80 5.26 -1.91
N VAL A 70 9.98 6.24 -1.04
CA VAL A 70 9.24 7.51 -1.14
C VAL A 70 9.53 8.26 -2.43
N HIS A 71 10.67 7.99 -3.07
CA HIS A 71 11.03 8.57 -4.37
C HIS A 71 10.23 8.00 -5.54
N ASP A 72 9.55 6.86 -5.33
CA ASP A 72 8.70 6.25 -6.34
C ASP A 72 7.28 6.87 -6.34
N ILE A 73 7.06 7.93 -5.56
CA ILE A 73 5.77 8.58 -5.38
C ILE A 73 5.88 10.06 -5.77
N THR A 74 5.00 10.46 -6.68
CA THR A 74 4.79 11.86 -7.04
C THR A 74 3.41 12.30 -6.56
N PHE A 75 3.34 13.38 -5.78
CA PHE A 75 2.08 14.02 -5.41
C PHE A 75 1.81 15.17 -6.38
N GLU A 76 0.73 15.06 -7.14
CA GLU A 76 0.38 16.03 -8.18
C GLU A 76 -0.33 17.27 -7.59
N GLN A 77 -0.27 18.40 -8.29
CA GLN A 77 -0.87 19.66 -7.82
C GLN A 77 -2.41 19.59 -7.72
N GLU A 78 -3.03 18.79 -8.58
CA GLU A 78 -4.47 18.51 -8.58
C GLU A 78 -4.94 17.61 -7.41
N GLY A 79 -4.01 17.14 -6.59
CA GLY A 79 -4.29 16.32 -5.40
C GLY A 79 -4.20 14.81 -5.62
N SER A 80 -3.99 14.34 -6.86
CA SER A 80 -3.74 12.94 -7.16
C SER A 80 -2.32 12.51 -6.74
N MET A 81 -2.07 11.20 -6.71
CA MET A 81 -0.73 10.66 -6.51
C MET A 81 -0.43 9.60 -7.58
N THR A 82 0.79 9.63 -8.11
CA THR A 82 1.32 8.62 -9.02
C THR A 82 2.36 7.79 -8.28
N ILE A 83 2.25 6.46 -8.37
CA ILE A 83 3.18 5.53 -7.73
C ILE A 83 3.79 4.62 -8.79
N CYS A 84 5.11 4.59 -8.87
CA CYS A 84 5.84 3.69 -9.75
C CYS A 84 6.24 2.41 -9.01
N PHE A 85 5.78 1.26 -9.50
CA PHE A 85 6.10 -0.03 -8.90
C PHE A 85 7.10 -0.78 -9.76
N HIS A 86 8.28 -1.10 -9.21
CA HIS A 86 9.35 -1.78 -9.94
C HIS A 86 9.43 -3.28 -9.64
N GLY A 87 9.87 -4.07 -10.64
CA GLY A 87 10.22 -5.48 -10.45
C GLY A 87 9.05 -6.40 -10.12
N ILE A 88 7.82 -6.03 -10.49
CA ILE A 88 6.66 -6.90 -10.35
C ILE A 88 6.79 -8.08 -11.31
N LYS A 89 6.42 -9.28 -10.83
CA LYS A 89 6.59 -10.57 -11.55
C LYS A 89 6.04 -10.59 -12.99
N ASN A 90 5.06 -9.75 -13.30
CA ASN A 90 4.39 -9.69 -14.60
C ASN A 90 4.85 -8.51 -15.46
N ASP A 91 5.75 -7.66 -14.96
CA ASP A 91 6.38 -6.62 -15.75
C ASP A 91 7.49 -7.26 -16.58
N ILE A 92 7.14 -7.59 -17.83
CA ILE A 92 8.02 -8.29 -18.79
C ILE A 92 9.32 -7.50 -19.01
N ASN A 93 9.22 -6.16 -18.99
CA ASN A 93 10.35 -5.28 -19.23
C ASN A 93 11.04 -4.82 -17.94
N ARG A 94 10.44 -5.09 -16.77
CA ARG A 94 10.87 -4.62 -15.44
C ARG A 94 11.12 -3.10 -15.39
N GLN A 95 10.48 -2.34 -16.27
CA GLN A 95 10.63 -0.89 -16.37
C GLN A 95 9.84 -0.15 -15.28
N GLY A 96 8.97 -0.86 -14.58
CA GLY A 96 7.99 -0.33 -13.66
C GLY A 96 6.66 -0.10 -14.33
N PHE A 97 5.58 -0.11 -13.55
CA PHE A 97 4.28 0.39 -13.99
C PHE A 97 3.81 1.45 -13.00
N GLU A 98 3.15 2.46 -13.55
CA GLU A 98 2.61 3.56 -12.79
C GLU A 98 1.14 3.31 -12.45
N VAL A 99 0.78 3.64 -11.23
CA VAL A 99 -0.61 3.67 -10.77
C VAL A 99 -0.92 5.09 -10.35
N ASN A 100 -1.89 5.71 -11.03
CA ASN A 100 -2.46 6.98 -10.60
C ASN A 100 -3.63 6.70 -9.63
N ILE A 101 -3.59 7.36 -8.47
CA ILE A 101 -4.61 7.28 -7.43
C ILE A 101 -5.17 8.69 -7.23
N PRO A 102 -6.44 8.93 -7.58
CA PRO A 102 -7.05 10.24 -7.40
C PRO A 102 -7.28 10.53 -5.91
N GLN A 103 -7.29 11.80 -5.56
CA GLN A 103 -7.71 12.24 -4.24
C GLN A 103 -9.18 11.87 -4.01
N ASN A 104 -9.51 11.40 -2.81
CA ASN A 104 -10.92 11.25 -2.42
C ASN A 104 -11.43 12.56 -1.80
N GLY A 105 -12.07 13.40 -2.62
CA GLY A 105 -12.63 14.69 -2.20
C GLY A 105 -13.78 14.58 -1.19
N GLU A 106 -14.54 13.48 -1.19
CA GLU A 106 -15.78 13.36 -0.43
C GLU A 106 -15.59 12.75 0.97
N LYS A 107 -14.63 11.82 1.13
CA LYS A 107 -14.38 11.13 2.41
C LYS A 107 -12.94 11.26 2.85
N HIS A 108 -12.65 12.29 3.66
CA HIS A 108 -11.32 12.56 4.19
C HIS A 108 -10.73 11.41 5.03
N SER A 109 -11.57 10.63 5.71
CA SER A 109 -11.16 9.48 6.51
C SER A 109 -10.62 8.31 5.66
N CYS A 110 -11.02 8.20 4.39
CA CYS A 110 -10.65 7.10 3.50
C CYS A 110 -9.80 7.57 2.31
N ASP A 111 -9.19 8.75 2.42
CA ASP A 111 -8.37 9.33 1.34
C ASP A 111 -6.96 8.68 1.34
N PRO A 112 -6.62 7.83 0.35
CA PRO A 112 -5.33 7.17 0.29
C PRO A 112 -4.18 8.16 0.10
N VAL A 113 -4.40 9.24 -0.66
CA VAL A 113 -3.38 10.25 -0.96
C VAL A 113 -3.02 11.02 0.30
N LYS A 114 -4.02 11.59 0.98
CA LYS A 114 -3.80 12.32 2.24
C LYS A 114 -3.21 11.43 3.33
N CYS A 115 -3.68 10.18 3.43
CA CYS A 115 -3.19 9.26 4.45
C CYS A 115 -1.71 8.91 4.22
N LEU A 116 -1.31 8.62 2.98
CA LEU A 116 0.08 8.28 2.67
C LEU A 116 1.00 9.49 2.81
N LYS A 117 0.57 10.66 2.33
CA LYS A 117 1.31 11.92 2.49
C LYS A 117 1.59 12.23 3.96
N MET A 118 0.56 12.17 4.81
CA MET A 118 0.68 12.37 6.26
C MET A 118 1.64 11.36 6.91
N TYR A 119 1.61 10.10 6.48
CA TYR A 119 2.53 9.09 6.98
C TYR A 119 3.98 9.39 6.60
N ILE A 120 4.24 9.79 5.35
CA ILE A 120 5.58 10.15 4.87
C ILE A 120 6.09 11.37 5.64
N GLU A 121 5.29 12.43 5.76
CA GLU A 121 5.65 13.65 6.51
C GLU A 121 6.02 13.33 7.97
N ARG A 122 5.20 12.53 8.66
CA ARG A 122 5.44 12.15 10.07
C ARG A 122 6.58 11.16 10.28
N THR A 123 7.09 10.55 9.21
CA THR A 123 8.25 9.64 9.26
C THR A 123 9.50 10.27 8.66
N GLN A 124 9.46 11.53 8.24
CA GLN A 124 10.55 12.18 7.53
C GLN A 124 11.86 12.17 8.32
N ASP A 125 11.81 12.48 9.62
CA ASP A 125 12.98 12.49 10.49
C ASP A 125 13.54 11.10 10.81
N CYS A 126 12.79 10.04 10.50
CA CYS A 126 13.23 8.65 10.66
C CYS A 126 13.94 8.12 9.40
N ARG A 127 13.93 8.88 8.30
CA ARG A 127 14.51 8.49 7.01
C ARG A 127 15.95 8.97 6.93
N SER A 128 16.81 8.14 6.35
CA SER A 128 18.20 8.46 6.09
C SER A 128 18.54 8.15 4.63
N LYS A 129 19.73 8.55 4.17
CA LYS A 129 20.21 8.19 2.82
C LYS A 129 20.24 6.67 2.58
N GLU A 130 20.39 5.90 3.66
CA GLU A 130 20.43 4.44 3.62
C GLU A 130 19.03 3.81 3.84
N CYS A 131 18.06 4.58 4.32
CA CYS A 131 16.71 4.12 4.61
C CYS A 131 15.65 4.99 3.91
N VAL A 132 15.42 4.66 2.63
CA VAL A 132 14.45 5.36 1.76
C VAL A 132 13.11 4.64 1.60
N GLY A 133 12.96 3.45 2.22
CA GLY A 133 11.79 2.59 2.00
C GLY A 133 10.48 3.26 2.40
N LEU A 134 9.43 3.06 1.61
CA LEU A 134 8.13 3.74 1.80
C LEU A 134 7.58 3.56 3.22
N PHE A 135 7.52 2.32 3.70
CA PHE A 135 7.05 1.99 5.05
C PHE A 135 8.21 1.55 5.95
N LEU A 136 8.27 2.11 7.16
CA LEU A 136 9.36 1.91 8.11
C LEU A 136 8.95 1.06 9.32
N THR A 137 9.93 0.42 9.94
CA THR A 137 9.84 -0.07 11.32
C THR A 137 9.59 1.12 12.26
N LEU A 138 8.88 0.90 13.37
CA LEU A 138 8.52 1.97 14.32
C LEU A 138 9.49 2.07 15.50
N ARG A 139 10.59 1.34 15.46
CA ARG A 139 11.62 1.33 16.50
C ARG A 139 12.98 1.53 15.83
N ALA A 140 13.83 2.33 16.46
CA ALA A 140 15.20 2.48 16.04
C ALA A 140 15.97 1.15 16.20
N PRO A 141 16.93 0.85 15.31
CA PRO A 141 17.21 1.55 14.05
C PRO A 141 16.05 1.41 13.04
N TYR A 142 15.68 2.52 12.41
CA TYR A 142 14.57 2.56 11.46
C TYR A 142 14.99 1.92 10.14
N HIS A 143 14.18 0.99 9.65
CA HIS A 143 14.42 0.22 8.42
C HIS A 143 13.14 0.07 7.61
N ALA A 144 13.28 -0.16 6.31
CA ALA A 144 12.14 -0.54 5.48
C ALA A 144 11.52 -1.85 6.00
N ILE A 145 10.20 -1.92 6.10
CA ILE A 145 9.52 -3.14 6.60
C ILE A 145 9.63 -4.29 5.59
N ALA A 146 9.77 -5.51 6.11
CA ALA A 146 9.79 -6.71 5.29
C ALA A 146 8.39 -7.07 4.74
N VAL A 147 8.35 -7.91 3.69
CA VAL A 147 7.11 -8.45 3.11
C VAL A 147 6.21 -9.07 4.18
N ASP A 148 6.79 -9.86 5.08
CA ASP A 148 6.03 -10.54 6.14
C ASP A 148 5.43 -9.53 7.12
N THR A 149 6.12 -8.42 7.38
CA THR A 149 5.59 -7.32 8.21
C THR A 149 4.43 -6.62 7.51
N VAL A 150 4.51 -6.37 6.20
CA VAL A 150 3.37 -5.84 5.42
C VAL A 150 2.19 -6.80 5.50
N ALA A 151 2.43 -8.10 5.29
CA ALA A 151 1.39 -9.12 5.37
C ALA A 151 0.74 -9.12 6.75
N ASN A 152 1.52 -9.13 7.83
CA ASN A 152 1.00 -9.09 9.20
C ASN A 152 0.18 -7.82 9.51
N ILE A 153 0.57 -6.66 8.96
CA ILE A 153 -0.20 -5.41 9.10
C ILE A 153 -1.55 -5.52 8.37
N LEU A 154 -1.58 -6.12 7.18
CA LEU A 154 -2.82 -6.35 6.44
C LEU A 154 -3.71 -7.40 7.12
N GLU A 155 -3.14 -8.46 7.71
CA GLU A 155 -3.87 -9.41 8.55
C GLU A 155 -4.43 -8.73 9.81
N GLU A 156 -3.68 -7.79 10.42
CA GLU A 156 -4.18 -6.98 11.54
C GLU A 156 -5.38 -6.12 11.11
N ALA A 157 -5.38 -5.57 9.90
CA ALA A 157 -6.55 -4.85 9.36
C ALA A 157 -7.76 -5.78 9.20
N ILE A 158 -7.57 -6.99 8.64
CA ILE A 158 -8.61 -8.04 8.51
C ILE A 158 -9.18 -8.42 9.89
N TYR A 159 -8.31 -8.57 10.89
CA TYR A 159 -8.71 -8.84 12.27
C TYR A 159 -9.57 -7.71 12.84
N ARG A 160 -9.13 -6.45 12.69
CA ARG A 160 -9.83 -5.27 13.22
C ARG A 160 -11.23 -5.07 12.61
N VAL A 161 -11.44 -5.49 11.36
CA VAL A 161 -12.77 -5.46 10.72
C VAL A 161 -13.62 -6.71 10.99
N GLY A 162 -13.20 -7.61 11.89
CA GLY A 162 -13.97 -8.80 12.27
C GLY A 162 -14.02 -9.90 11.20
N LEU A 163 -13.08 -9.89 10.24
CA LEU A 163 -13.03 -10.85 9.14
C LEU A 163 -12.10 -12.06 9.40
N GLN A 164 -11.49 -12.13 10.58
CA GLN A 164 -10.64 -13.26 10.97
C GLN A 164 -11.43 -14.58 10.93
N GLY A 165 -10.80 -15.64 10.41
CA GLY A 165 -11.41 -16.98 10.33
C GLY A 165 -12.36 -17.18 9.13
N GLN A 166 -12.63 -16.15 8.34
CA GLN A 166 -13.49 -16.25 7.15
C GLN A 166 -12.73 -16.64 5.87
N GLY A 167 -11.48 -17.11 5.99
CA GLY A 167 -10.63 -17.50 4.86
C GLY A 167 -9.96 -16.35 4.11
N PHE A 168 -10.06 -15.12 4.62
CA PHE A 168 -9.34 -13.96 4.10
C PHE A 168 -7.90 -13.92 4.63
N THR A 169 -7.00 -13.40 3.80
CA THR A 169 -5.58 -13.18 4.14
C THR A 169 -5.08 -11.88 3.52
N ALA A 170 -3.84 -11.48 3.77
CA ALA A 170 -3.20 -10.32 3.14
C ALA A 170 -3.23 -10.37 1.60
N LYS A 171 -3.32 -11.57 1.01
CA LYS A 171 -3.45 -11.75 -0.45
C LYS A 171 -4.84 -11.41 -0.98
N SER A 172 -5.85 -11.28 -0.11
CA SER A 172 -7.23 -10.97 -0.46
C SER A 172 -7.44 -9.49 -0.81
N PHE A 173 -6.51 -8.59 -0.45
CA PHE A 173 -6.61 -7.15 -0.73
C PHE A 173 -6.68 -6.82 -2.22
N ARG A 174 -5.71 -7.30 -3.01
CA ARG A 174 -5.66 -7.13 -4.46
C ARG A 174 -6.95 -7.58 -5.18
N PRO A 175 -7.44 -8.84 -5.03
CA PRO A 175 -8.66 -9.27 -5.71
C PRO A 175 -9.91 -8.54 -5.18
N THR A 176 -9.92 -8.11 -3.92
CA THR A 176 -10.99 -7.27 -3.37
C THR A 176 -11.07 -5.93 -4.08
N GLY A 177 -9.95 -5.20 -4.19
CA GLY A 177 -9.91 -3.94 -4.92
C GLY A 177 -10.31 -4.10 -6.38
N ALA A 178 -9.79 -5.13 -7.07
CA ALA A 178 -10.07 -5.37 -8.48
C ALA A 178 -11.54 -5.69 -8.72
N THR A 179 -12.13 -6.54 -7.87
CA THR A 179 -13.55 -6.90 -7.98
C THR A 179 -14.44 -5.70 -7.66
N ASN A 180 -14.08 -4.88 -6.67
CA ASN A 180 -14.83 -3.69 -6.35
C ASN A 180 -14.80 -2.67 -7.48
N ALA A 181 -13.64 -2.47 -8.12
CA ALA A 181 -13.50 -1.61 -9.30
C ALA A 181 -14.44 -2.07 -10.44
N VAL A 182 -14.44 -3.36 -10.76
CA VAL A 182 -15.35 -3.94 -11.77
C VAL A 182 -16.82 -3.76 -11.38
N ASN A 183 -17.17 -3.95 -10.10
CA ASN A 183 -18.55 -3.80 -9.62
C ASN A 183 -19.08 -2.37 -9.75
N ILE A 184 -18.20 -1.36 -9.69
CA ILE A 184 -18.58 0.05 -9.89
C ILE A 184 -18.43 0.50 -11.35
N GLY A 185 -18.18 -0.43 -12.28
CA GLY A 185 -18.13 -0.16 -13.71
C GLY A 185 -16.75 0.27 -14.25
N VAL A 186 -15.68 0.15 -13.47
CA VAL A 186 -14.32 0.33 -14.00
C VAL A 186 -13.97 -0.89 -14.85
N LEU A 187 -13.72 -0.64 -16.14
CA LEU A 187 -13.29 -1.67 -17.08
C LEU A 187 -11.82 -2.04 -16.82
N PRO A 188 -11.46 -3.34 -16.90
CA PRO A 188 -10.09 -3.83 -16.69
C PRO A 188 -9.13 -3.47 -17.82
#